data_AF-A0A341CJQ3-F1
#
_entry.id   AF-A0A341CJQ3-F1
#
_cell.length_a   1.000
_cell.length_b   1.000
_cell.length_c   1.000
_cell.angle_alpha   90.00
_cell.angle_beta   90.00
_cell.angle_gamma   90.00
#
_symmetry.space_group_name_H-M   'P 1'
#
loop_
_entity.id
_entity.type
_entity.pdbx_description
1 polymer ?
#
loop_
_entity_poly.entity_id
_entity_poly.type
_entity_poly.pdbx_seq_one_letter_code
_entity_poly.pdbx_strand_id
1 'polypeptide(L)'
;MSPVLLPSAAQMGVGEGKSIGQWYGPNTVAQVLKKLAVFDTWSALAVHVAMDNTVVMEDIRRLCGSSLPCAGAAALPAGSEPRCNGLPAGPEIASRPSPWRPLVLLVPLRLGLTDINAAYAETLKHCFMMPQSLGVIGGKPNSARYFIGYVGEELIYLDPHTTQPALQAAEHCPIPDESFHCQHPPSRMSIAELDPSIAVGFFCGTEDDFNDWCQQVKKLSLLGGALPMFELVERQPSHLACPDVLNLSLGPVPVAFDLSRCAAPRQPLVSGTRDAAGAALPPPTRLGQHTRSPPRPSRAPPVAPGRESRTRPGFLADVA
;
A
#
# COMPACT_ATOMS: atom_id res chain seq x y z
N MET A 1 -12.81 -2.79 -0.88
CA MET A 1 -11.74 -3.24 -1.79
C MET A 1 -12.35 -4.06 -2.91
N SER A 2 -12.00 -3.81 -4.17
CA SER A 2 -12.49 -4.66 -5.28
C SER A 2 -11.94 -6.08 -5.11
N PRO A 3 -12.76 -7.15 -5.26
CA PRO A 3 -12.33 -8.56 -5.16
C PRO A 3 -11.23 -8.96 -6.16
N VAL A 4 -10.83 -8.03 -7.02
CA VAL A 4 -9.88 -8.20 -8.12
C VAL A 4 -8.47 -7.75 -7.75
N LEU A 5 -8.27 -6.97 -6.67
CA LEU A 5 -6.97 -6.32 -6.43
C LEU A 5 -5.83 -7.30 -6.11
N LEU A 6 -6.05 -8.30 -5.25
CA LEU A 6 -5.02 -9.29 -4.92
C LEU A 6 -4.66 -10.19 -6.13
N PRO A 7 -5.64 -10.77 -6.88
CA PRO A 7 -5.34 -11.46 -8.13
C PRO A 7 -4.62 -10.57 -9.16
N SER A 8 -5.05 -9.31 -9.34
CA SER A 8 -4.40 -8.38 -10.27
C SER A 8 -2.98 -8.04 -9.86
N ALA A 9 -2.70 -7.83 -8.58
CA ALA A 9 -1.36 -7.57 -8.09
C ALA A 9 -0.44 -8.78 -8.29
N ALA A 10 -0.92 -10.00 -7.99
CA ALA A 10 -0.17 -11.23 -8.21
C ALA A 10 0.14 -11.45 -9.70
N GLN A 11 -0.84 -11.21 -10.57
CA GLN A 11 -0.66 -11.35 -12.03
C GLN A 11 0.28 -10.27 -12.58
N MET A 12 0.17 -9.02 -12.12
CA MET A 12 1.04 -7.93 -12.54
C MET A 12 2.48 -8.16 -12.11
N GLY A 13 2.71 -8.78 -10.95
CA GLY A 13 4.04 -9.14 -10.48
C GLY A 13 4.75 -10.20 -11.33
N VAL A 14 4.02 -10.97 -12.15
CA VAL A 14 4.65 -11.83 -13.17
C VAL A 14 5.44 -11.00 -14.18
N GLY A 15 4.96 -9.79 -14.51
CA GLY A 15 5.69 -8.83 -15.34
C GLY A 15 6.93 -8.23 -14.67
N GLU A 16 7.07 -8.37 -13.35
CA GLU A 16 8.27 -8.01 -12.56
C GLU A 16 9.20 -9.22 -12.33
N GLY A 17 8.94 -10.34 -13.01
CA GLY A 17 9.72 -11.59 -12.84
C GLY A 17 9.41 -12.35 -11.55
N LYS A 18 8.25 -12.10 -10.92
CA LYS A 18 7.81 -12.84 -9.72
C LYS A 18 6.70 -13.83 -10.06
N SER A 19 6.91 -15.09 -9.72
CA SER A 19 5.86 -16.11 -9.85
C SER A 19 4.71 -15.86 -8.86
N ILE A 20 3.51 -16.29 -9.21
CA ILE A 20 2.35 -16.23 -8.31
C ILE A 20 2.67 -17.05 -7.04
N GLY A 21 2.40 -16.47 -5.88
CA GLY A 21 2.72 -17.06 -4.56
C GLY A 21 4.12 -16.75 -4.05
N GLN A 22 4.98 -16.10 -4.84
CA GLN A 22 6.28 -15.63 -4.36
C GLN A 22 6.15 -14.35 -3.52
N TRP A 23 6.94 -14.24 -2.46
CA TRP A 23 7.00 -13.03 -1.64
C TRP A 23 7.58 -11.83 -2.40
N TYR A 24 6.97 -10.66 -2.21
CA TYR A 24 7.39 -9.39 -2.84
C TYR A 24 8.09 -8.51 -1.81
N GLY A 25 9.23 -7.93 -2.21
CA GLY A 25 9.86 -6.86 -1.45
C GLY A 25 9.19 -5.50 -1.67
N PRO A 26 9.52 -4.50 -0.84
CA PRO A 26 8.89 -3.17 -0.91
C PRO A 26 8.98 -2.49 -2.28
N ASN A 27 10.12 -2.59 -2.98
CA ASN A 27 10.27 -2.05 -4.33
C ASN A 27 9.34 -2.75 -5.33
N THR A 28 9.28 -4.09 -5.31
CA THR A 28 8.47 -4.84 -6.27
C THR A 28 6.99 -4.51 -6.13
N VAL A 29 6.46 -4.45 -4.90
CA VAL A 29 5.06 -4.06 -4.70
C VAL A 29 4.80 -2.60 -5.10
N ALA A 30 5.74 -1.69 -4.86
CA ALA A 30 5.63 -0.30 -5.32
C ALA A 30 5.51 -0.20 -6.85
N GLN A 31 6.33 -0.95 -7.60
CA GLN A 31 6.24 -0.99 -9.06
C GLN A 31 4.93 -1.61 -9.55
N VAL A 32 4.46 -2.67 -8.91
CA VAL A 32 3.15 -3.28 -9.21
C VAL A 32 2.02 -2.27 -8.99
N LEU A 33 2.02 -1.55 -7.86
CA LEU A 33 1.03 -0.51 -7.57
C LEU A 33 1.07 0.61 -8.61
N LYS A 34 2.27 1.05 -9.02
CA LYS A 34 2.43 2.04 -10.09
C LYS A 34 1.79 1.59 -11.41
N LYS A 35 1.98 0.34 -11.80
CA LYS A 35 1.37 -0.23 -13.01
C LYS A 35 -0.14 -0.37 -12.89
N LEU A 36 -0.65 -0.80 -11.73
CA LEU A 36 -2.09 -0.95 -11.50
C LEU A 36 -2.83 0.38 -11.48
N ALA A 37 -2.22 1.44 -10.94
CA ALA A 37 -2.81 2.78 -10.88
C ALA A 37 -3.12 3.38 -12.27
N VAL A 38 -2.45 2.92 -13.33
CA VAL A 38 -2.73 3.34 -14.72
C VAL A 38 -4.16 2.96 -15.14
N PHE A 39 -4.69 1.85 -14.61
CA PHE A 39 -6.03 1.37 -14.93
C PHE A 39 -7.13 1.99 -14.04
N ASP A 40 -6.76 2.71 -12.98
CA ASP A 40 -7.70 3.39 -12.09
C ASP A 40 -7.94 4.84 -12.55
N THR A 41 -8.88 4.99 -13.49
CA THR A 41 -9.30 6.29 -14.00
C THR A 41 -10.16 7.07 -13.01
N TRP A 42 -10.74 6.42 -12.00
CA TRP A 42 -11.56 7.08 -10.99
C TRP A 42 -10.69 7.93 -10.06
N SER A 43 -9.63 7.33 -9.52
CA SER A 43 -8.71 8.03 -8.61
C SER A 43 -7.69 8.89 -9.37
N ALA A 44 -7.36 8.51 -10.60
CA ALA A 44 -6.44 9.22 -11.50
C ALA A 44 -5.05 9.53 -10.90
N LEU A 45 -4.60 8.69 -9.95
CA LEU A 45 -3.39 8.91 -9.15
C LEU A 45 -2.10 8.88 -9.98
N ALA A 46 -1.21 9.84 -9.73
CA ALA A 46 0.17 9.78 -10.17
C ALA A 46 0.98 8.97 -9.15
N VAL A 47 1.50 7.80 -9.53
CA VAL A 47 2.37 6.99 -8.65
C VAL A 47 3.82 7.14 -9.11
N HIS A 48 4.65 7.75 -8.26
CA HIS A 48 6.10 7.87 -8.49
C HIS A 48 6.85 6.94 -7.53
N VAL A 49 7.77 6.14 -8.07
CA VAL A 49 8.67 5.30 -7.29
C VAL A 49 10.08 5.86 -7.47
N ALA A 50 10.62 6.49 -6.43
CA ALA A 50 11.93 7.11 -6.45
C ALA A 50 13.02 6.04 -6.30
N MET A 51 13.91 5.96 -7.28
CA MET A 51 15.02 5.00 -7.29
C MET A 51 16.31 5.68 -6.81
N ASP A 52 17.33 4.88 -6.49
CA ASP A 52 18.68 5.36 -6.13
C ASP A 52 18.71 6.35 -4.97
N ASN A 53 17.78 6.20 -4.02
CA ASN A 53 17.60 7.08 -2.87
C ASN A 53 17.50 8.57 -3.28
N THR A 54 17.01 8.87 -4.48
CA THR A 54 16.98 10.23 -5.03
C THR A 54 15.58 10.55 -5.55
N VAL A 55 15.01 11.65 -5.05
CA VAL A 55 13.72 12.17 -5.50
C VAL A 55 13.97 13.37 -6.41
N VAL A 56 13.56 13.26 -7.68
CA VAL A 56 13.74 14.31 -8.69
C VAL A 56 12.45 15.14 -8.81
N MET A 57 12.50 16.40 -8.38
CA MET A 57 11.33 17.27 -8.34
C MET A 57 10.75 17.54 -9.74
N GLU A 58 11.58 17.75 -10.76
CA GLU A 58 11.11 17.97 -12.14
C GLU A 58 10.31 16.77 -12.66
N ASP A 59 10.74 15.55 -12.39
CA ASP A 59 10.07 14.33 -12.85
C ASP A 59 8.69 14.17 -12.21
N ILE A 60 8.57 14.51 -10.93
CA ILE A 60 7.30 14.51 -10.21
C ILE A 60 6.36 15.57 -10.78
N ARG A 61 6.83 16.81 -10.97
CA ARG A 61 6.00 17.88 -11.56
C ARG A 61 5.53 17.52 -12.97
N ARG A 62 6.41 16.91 -13.77
CA ARG A 62 6.04 16.41 -15.11
C ARG A 62 4.99 15.31 -15.05
N LEU A 63 5.15 14.35 -14.14
CA LEU A 63 4.21 13.23 -13.96
C LEU A 63 2.82 13.73 -13.51
N CYS A 64 2.79 14.65 -12.55
CA CYS A 64 1.55 15.15 -11.95
C CYS A 64 0.87 16.20 -12.82
N GLY A 65 1.62 17.02 -13.56
CA GLY A 65 1.11 18.02 -14.50
C GLY A 65 0.74 17.47 -15.87
N SER A 66 1.10 16.22 -16.18
CA SER A 66 0.65 15.56 -17.40
C SER A 66 -0.84 15.24 -17.33
N SER A 67 -1.65 15.91 -18.15
CA SER A 67 -2.99 15.42 -18.46
C SER A 67 -2.82 14.13 -19.25
N LEU A 68 -3.27 12.99 -18.72
CA LEU A 68 -3.46 11.80 -19.55
C LEU A 68 -4.33 12.22 -20.75
N PRO A 69 -3.86 12.09 -22.00
CA PRO A 69 -4.79 12.14 -23.11
C PRO A 69 -5.74 10.95 -22.90
N CYS A 70 -7.03 11.23 -22.76
CA CYS A 70 -8.04 10.18 -22.74
C CYS A 70 -7.86 9.31 -23.99
N ALA A 71 -7.27 8.12 -23.83
CA ALA A 71 -7.37 7.08 -24.83
C ALA A 71 -8.83 6.62 -24.84
N GLY A 72 -9.67 7.28 -25.64
CA GLY A 72 -11.07 6.88 -25.82
C GLY A 72 -12.13 7.97 -26.03
N ALA A 73 -11.76 9.24 -26.25
CA ALA A 73 -12.74 10.24 -26.72
C ALA A 73 -12.55 10.48 -28.21
N ALA A 74 -13.61 10.20 -28.97
CA ALA A 74 -13.68 10.11 -30.42
C ALA A 74 -12.94 11.21 -31.19
N ALA A 75 -12.26 10.79 -32.27
CA ALA A 75 -11.92 11.65 -33.38
C ALA A 75 -13.19 12.33 -33.92
N LEU A 76 -13.34 13.62 -33.64
CA LEU A 76 -14.19 14.49 -34.45
C LEU A 76 -13.35 14.94 -35.66
N PRO A 77 -13.90 14.89 -36.89
CA PRO A 77 -13.14 15.20 -38.07
C PRO A 77 -12.76 16.69 -38.08
N ALA A 78 -11.51 16.96 -38.43
CA ALA A 78 -11.06 18.28 -38.82
C ALA A 78 -11.94 18.80 -39.97
N GLY A 79 -12.69 19.86 -39.72
CA GLY A 79 -13.57 20.46 -40.72
C GLY A 79 -14.07 21.85 -40.29
N SER A 80 -13.53 22.87 -40.95
CA SER A 80 -14.00 24.26 -41.04
C SER A 80 -13.94 25.16 -39.80
N GLU A 81 -12.94 26.05 -39.82
CA GLU A 81 -12.95 27.42 -39.27
C GLU A 81 -14.33 28.10 -39.31
N PRO A 82 -14.66 28.88 -38.27
CA PRO A 82 -15.19 30.21 -38.51
C PRO A 82 -14.32 31.26 -37.82
N ARG A 83 -13.81 32.16 -38.65
CA ARG A 83 -13.04 33.37 -38.34
C ARG A 83 -13.65 34.18 -37.19
N CYS A 84 -12.75 34.68 -36.36
CA CYS A 84 -12.95 35.61 -35.26
C CYS A 84 -13.77 36.85 -35.63
N ASN A 85 -14.49 37.43 -34.66
CA ASN A 85 -14.67 38.88 -34.53
C ASN A 85 -14.98 39.31 -33.08
N GLY A 86 -14.00 39.99 -32.46
CA GLY A 86 -14.21 41.19 -31.65
C GLY A 86 -14.64 41.09 -30.18
N LEU A 87 -13.67 40.99 -29.26
CA LEU A 87 -13.73 41.65 -27.93
C LEU A 87 -12.29 41.89 -27.41
N PRO A 88 -11.95 43.07 -26.84
CA PRO A 88 -10.57 43.44 -26.58
C PRO A 88 -9.94 42.63 -25.44
N ALA A 89 -8.64 42.39 -25.57
CA ALA A 89 -7.78 41.74 -24.60
C ALA A 89 -7.80 42.49 -23.25
N GLY A 90 -8.53 41.94 -22.27
CA GLY A 90 -8.33 42.24 -20.85
C GLY A 90 -7.17 41.39 -20.30
N PRO A 91 -6.33 41.91 -19.39
CA PRO A 91 -5.25 41.15 -18.80
C PRO A 91 -5.79 40.28 -17.65
N GLU A 92 -6.58 39.25 -17.96
CA GLU A 92 -7.00 38.26 -16.96
C GLU A 92 -6.75 36.85 -17.48
N ILE A 93 -5.48 36.48 -17.59
CA ILE A 93 -5.09 35.09 -17.38
C ILE A 93 -4.78 34.99 -15.89
N ALA A 94 -5.84 34.97 -15.08
CA ALA A 94 -5.76 34.31 -13.78
C ALA A 94 -5.27 32.89 -14.08
N SER A 95 -4.08 32.56 -13.56
CA SER A 95 -3.43 31.27 -13.71
C SER A 95 -4.41 30.17 -13.40
N ARG A 96 -4.99 29.53 -14.42
CA ARG A 96 -5.67 28.25 -14.21
C ARG A 96 -4.59 27.34 -13.62
N PRO A 97 -4.73 26.84 -12.38
CA PRO A 97 -3.74 25.93 -11.83
C PRO A 97 -3.60 24.78 -12.82
N SER A 98 -2.37 24.49 -13.23
CA SER A 98 -2.07 23.30 -14.00
C SER A 98 -2.74 22.11 -13.31
N PRO A 99 -3.46 21.23 -14.03
CA PRO A 99 -4.14 20.12 -13.40
C PRO A 99 -3.11 19.22 -12.71
N TRP A 100 -3.09 19.23 -11.38
CA TRP A 100 -2.24 18.37 -10.57
C TRP A 100 -2.97 17.07 -10.29
N ARG A 101 -2.40 15.96 -10.75
CA ARG A 101 -2.87 14.62 -10.38
C ARG A 101 -2.38 14.30 -8.95
N PRO A 102 -3.24 13.86 -8.03
CA PRO A 102 -2.83 13.48 -6.69
C PRO A 102 -1.70 12.46 -6.72
N LEU A 103 -0.62 12.77 -6.01
CA LEU A 103 0.64 12.03 -6.05
C LEU A 103 0.69 11.02 -4.90
N VAL A 104 1.03 9.77 -5.23
CA VAL A 104 1.56 8.78 -4.30
C VAL A 104 3.05 8.61 -4.59
N LEU A 105 3.89 9.10 -3.69
CA LEU A 105 5.34 8.98 -3.76
C LEU A 105 5.78 7.81 -2.89
N LEU A 106 6.44 6.83 -3.49
CA LEU A 106 7.05 5.70 -2.79
C LEU A 106 8.57 5.77 -2.94
N VAL A 107 9.28 5.66 -1.82
CA VAL A 107 10.75 5.68 -1.78
C VAL A 107 11.23 4.36 -1.19
N PRO A 108 11.53 3.33 -2.01
CA PRO A 108 12.16 2.11 -1.56
C PRO A 108 13.59 2.40 -1.07
N LEU A 109 13.94 1.87 0.10
CA LEU A 109 15.20 2.15 0.78
C LEU A 109 15.82 0.86 1.35
N ARG A 110 17.14 0.89 1.47
CA ARG A 110 17.92 -0.11 2.22
C ARG A 110 18.74 0.59 3.30
N LEU A 111 18.26 0.56 4.54
CA LEU A 111 18.83 1.33 5.67
C LEU A 111 19.95 0.60 6.43
N GLY A 112 20.45 -0.50 5.89
CA GLY A 112 21.48 -1.33 6.51
C GLY A 112 21.67 -2.68 5.83
N LEU A 113 22.64 -3.46 6.30
CA LEU A 113 22.93 -4.79 5.76
C LEU A 113 22.01 -5.85 6.37
N THR A 114 22.02 -5.99 7.70
CA THR A 114 21.17 -6.93 8.45
C THR A 114 20.13 -6.20 9.27
N ASP A 115 20.57 -5.13 9.93
CA ASP A 115 19.78 -4.32 10.85
C ASP A 115 19.83 -2.86 10.40
N ILE A 116 18.85 -2.07 10.81
CA ILE A 116 18.82 -0.63 10.52
C ILE A 116 19.98 0.09 11.23
N ASN A 117 20.65 0.99 10.52
CA ASN A 117 21.61 1.88 11.16
C ASN A 117 20.87 2.90 12.04
N ALA A 118 21.22 2.97 13.33
CA ALA A 118 20.62 3.88 14.30
C ALA A 118 20.66 5.37 13.86
N ALA A 119 21.63 5.76 13.01
CA ALA A 119 21.70 7.11 12.45
C ALA A 119 20.49 7.50 11.58
N TYR A 120 19.72 6.53 11.09
CA TYR A 120 18.49 6.76 10.32
C TYR A 120 17.23 6.75 11.19
N ALA A 121 17.30 6.36 12.46
CA ALA A 121 16.11 6.22 13.32
C ALA A 121 15.36 7.55 13.46
N GLU A 122 16.07 8.65 13.69
CA GLU A 122 15.46 9.98 13.81
C GLU A 122 14.85 10.45 12.48
N THR A 123 15.54 10.26 11.36
CA THR A 123 15.01 10.60 10.04
C THR A 123 13.74 9.80 9.72
N LEU A 124 13.72 8.51 10.09
CA LEU A 124 12.55 7.65 9.94
C LEU A 124 11.36 8.12 10.79
N LYS A 125 11.60 8.48 12.06
CA LYS A 125 10.57 9.07 12.93
C LYS A 125 9.97 10.33 12.31
N HIS A 126 10.81 11.20 11.75
CA HIS A 126 10.35 12.41 11.07
C HIS A 126 9.49 12.13 9.83
N CYS A 127 9.74 11.04 9.09
CA CYS A 127 8.87 10.65 7.98
C CYS A 127 7.42 10.36 8.42
N PHE A 128 7.20 9.86 9.64
CA PHE A 128 5.86 9.66 10.20
C PHE A 128 5.19 10.95 10.68
N MET A 129 5.96 12.03 10.90
CA MET A 129 5.44 13.30 11.43
C MET A 129 4.95 14.25 10.33
N MET A 130 5.27 13.97 9.07
CA MET A 130 4.82 14.80 7.95
C MET A 130 3.31 14.63 7.73
N PRO A 131 2.55 15.70 7.47
CA PRO A 131 1.13 15.61 7.08
C PRO A 131 0.87 14.68 5.90
N GLN A 132 1.83 14.59 4.99
CA GLN A 132 1.80 13.77 3.78
C GLN A 132 2.10 12.29 4.06
N SER A 133 2.47 11.89 5.28
CA SER A 133 2.95 10.54 5.56
C SER A 133 1.87 9.49 5.28
N LEU A 134 2.19 8.54 4.40
CA LEU A 134 1.45 7.29 4.25
C LEU A 134 2.09 6.17 5.07
N GLY A 135 3.04 6.47 5.95
CA GLY A 135 3.78 5.46 6.70
C GLY A 135 4.79 4.67 5.87
N VAL A 136 5.09 3.45 6.32
CA VAL A 136 6.18 2.63 5.79
C VAL A 136 5.72 1.19 5.62
N ILE A 137 6.06 0.58 4.50
CA ILE A 137 5.94 -0.88 4.30
C ILE A 137 7.32 -1.52 4.39
N GLY A 138 7.41 -2.68 5.03
CA GLY A 138 8.68 -3.37 5.19
C GLY A 138 8.54 -4.71 5.88
N GLY A 139 9.67 -5.30 6.24
CA GLY A 139 9.74 -6.55 6.97
C GLY A 139 10.41 -7.68 6.21
N LYS A 140 10.67 -8.77 6.93
CA LYS A 140 11.32 -9.97 6.42
C LYS A 140 10.40 -10.75 5.49
N PRO A 141 10.92 -11.65 4.65
CA PRO A 141 10.11 -12.59 3.90
C PRO A 141 9.07 -13.29 4.79
N ASN A 142 7.79 -13.22 4.38
CA ASN A 142 6.64 -13.75 5.12
C ASN A 142 6.38 -13.12 6.50
N SER A 143 6.95 -11.93 6.77
CA SER A 143 6.71 -11.15 7.98
C SER A 143 6.60 -9.65 7.65
N ALA A 144 5.83 -9.33 6.60
CA ALA A 144 5.64 -7.97 6.13
C ALA A 144 4.64 -7.20 7.01
N ARG A 145 4.93 -5.94 7.31
CA ARG A 145 4.11 -5.08 8.18
C ARG A 145 3.89 -3.73 7.51
N TYR A 146 2.79 -3.07 7.89
CA TYR A 146 2.50 -1.70 7.50
C TYR A 146 2.61 -0.80 8.73
N PHE A 147 3.70 -0.05 8.82
CA PHE A 147 4.00 0.87 9.91
C PHE A 147 3.29 2.20 9.67
N ILE A 148 2.56 2.67 10.67
CA ILE A 148 1.69 3.85 10.59
C ILE A 148 2.14 5.00 11.49
N GLY A 149 3.13 4.78 12.35
CA GLY A 149 3.63 5.77 13.29
C GLY A 149 4.62 5.17 14.27
N TYR A 150 4.93 5.94 15.33
CA TYR A 150 5.84 5.51 16.38
C TYR A 150 5.46 6.11 17.73
N VAL A 151 6.00 5.53 18.81
CA VAL A 151 5.94 6.05 20.17
C VAL A 151 7.27 5.74 20.87
N GLY A 152 8.01 6.78 21.27
CA GLY A 152 9.36 6.60 21.79
C GLY A 152 10.27 5.90 20.77
N GLU A 153 10.82 4.74 21.13
CA GLU A 153 11.65 3.90 20.26
C GLU A 153 10.89 2.72 19.63
N GLU A 154 9.56 2.71 19.71
CA GLU A 154 8.71 1.65 19.15
C GLU A 154 7.94 2.14 17.92
N LEU A 155 7.92 1.33 16.87
CA LEU A 155 7.06 1.52 15.71
C LEU A 155 5.68 0.91 15.96
N ILE A 156 4.65 1.58 15.48
CA ILE A 156 3.26 1.13 15.53
C ILE A 156 2.88 0.62 14.14
N TYR A 157 2.28 -0.58 14.05
CA TYR A 157 1.97 -1.20 12.76
C TYR A 157 0.67 -1.99 12.72
N LEU A 158 0.18 -2.20 11.49
CA LEU A 158 -0.87 -3.14 11.13
C LEU A 158 -0.25 -4.43 10.60
N ASP A 159 -0.75 -5.56 11.09
CA ASP A 159 -0.22 -6.90 10.82
C ASP A 159 -1.20 -7.69 9.92
N PRO A 160 -0.80 -8.05 8.68
CA PRO A 160 -1.65 -8.80 7.77
C PRO A 160 -1.66 -10.33 8.00
N HIS A 161 -0.91 -10.88 8.97
CA HIS A 161 -0.74 -12.34 9.15
C HIS A 161 -1.92 -13.01 9.88
N THR A 162 -3.14 -12.56 9.62
CA THR A 162 -4.38 -13.20 10.07
C THR A 162 -5.22 -13.54 8.85
N THR A 163 -5.42 -14.83 8.60
CA THR A 163 -6.29 -15.31 7.51
C THR A 163 -7.76 -15.10 7.87
N GLN A 164 -8.46 -14.33 7.06
CA GLN A 164 -9.89 -14.08 7.21
C GLN A 164 -10.68 -14.75 6.07
N PRO A 165 -11.96 -15.13 6.28
CA PRO A 165 -12.83 -15.58 5.21
C PRO A 165 -12.99 -14.48 4.14
N ALA A 166 -12.90 -14.85 2.86
CA ALA A 166 -13.17 -13.91 1.78
C ALA A 166 -14.65 -13.50 1.81
N LEU A 167 -14.92 -12.19 1.75
CA LEU A 167 -16.27 -11.70 1.53
C LEU A 167 -16.71 -12.14 0.13
N GLN A 168 -17.87 -12.78 0.05
CA GLN A 168 -18.50 -13.04 -1.24
C GLN A 168 -18.84 -11.68 -1.87
N ALA A 169 -18.59 -11.54 -3.17
CA ALA A 169 -18.89 -10.33 -3.92
C ALA A 169 -20.37 -9.98 -3.72
N ALA A 170 -20.65 -9.03 -2.83
CA ALA A 170 -22.01 -8.73 -2.43
C ALA A 170 -22.71 -7.98 -3.58
N GLU A 171 -23.89 -8.47 -3.97
CA GLU A 171 -24.85 -7.73 -4.79
C GLU A 171 -25.45 -6.53 -4.04
N HIS A 172 -25.11 -6.37 -2.76
CA HIS A 172 -25.66 -5.36 -1.85
C HIS A 172 -24.61 -4.34 -1.40
N CYS A 173 -25.01 -3.08 -1.45
CA CYS A 173 -24.31 -1.93 -0.87
C CYS A 173 -25.13 -1.47 0.36
N PRO A 174 -24.50 -1.21 1.51
CA PRO A 174 -23.05 -1.24 1.78
C PRO A 174 -22.48 -2.64 2.00
N ILE A 175 -21.21 -2.80 1.69
CA ILE A 175 -20.44 -4.02 2.00
C ILE A 175 -20.14 -4.01 3.51
N PRO A 176 -20.37 -5.11 4.25
CA PRO A 176 -19.93 -5.23 5.63
C PRO A 176 -18.42 -5.03 5.73
N ASP A 177 -17.96 -4.06 6.52
CA ASP A 177 -16.57 -3.60 6.52
C ASP A 177 -15.80 -3.92 7.80
N GLU A 178 -16.43 -4.59 8.77
CA GLU A 178 -15.89 -4.80 10.12
C GLU A 178 -14.53 -5.51 10.10
N SER A 179 -14.33 -6.41 9.14
CA SER A 179 -13.11 -7.21 9.00
C SER A 179 -11.92 -6.43 8.40
N PHE A 180 -12.17 -5.25 7.81
CA PHE A 180 -11.14 -4.35 7.26
C PHE A 180 -10.65 -3.30 8.26
N HIS A 181 -11.24 -3.25 9.47
CA HIS A 181 -10.82 -2.35 10.54
C HIS A 181 -10.20 -3.15 11.68
N CYS A 182 -8.94 -2.86 12.00
CA CYS A 182 -8.29 -3.47 13.16
C CYS A 182 -8.78 -2.80 14.45
N GLN A 183 -9.60 -3.50 15.23
CA GLN A 183 -10.12 -3.01 16.52
C GLN A 183 -9.25 -3.42 17.72
N HIS A 184 -8.21 -4.20 17.49
CA HIS A 184 -7.28 -4.60 18.54
C HIS A 184 -6.30 -3.46 18.86
N PRO A 185 -5.72 -3.43 20.08
CA PRO A 185 -4.64 -2.52 20.39
C PRO A 185 -3.54 -2.63 19.33
N PRO A 186 -3.02 -1.50 18.82
CA PRO A 186 -2.11 -1.54 17.69
C PRO A 186 -0.78 -2.18 18.10
N SER A 187 -0.29 -3.07 17.25
CA SER A 187 0.94 -3.81 17.50
C SER A 187 2.16 -2.88 17.50
N ARG A 188 3.14 -3.23 18.33
CA ARG A 188 4.39 -2.47 18.51
C ARG A 188 5.60 -3.35 18.35
N MET A 189 6.71 -2.75 17.92
CA MET A 189 8.03 -3.38 17.89
C MET A 189 9.11 -2.31 17.99
N SER A 190 10.31 -2.69 18.45
CA SER A 190 11.43 -1.74 18.51
C SER A 190 11.85 -1.31 17.10
N ILE A 191 12.23 -0.03 16.93
CA ILE A 191 12.80 0.47 15.66
C ILE A 191 14.04 -0.36 15.28
N ALA A 192 14.83 -0.81 16.25
CA ALA A 192 16.03 -1.61 16.01
C ALA A 192 15.75 -2.99 15.40
N GLU A 193 14.53 -3.51 15.55
CA GLU A 193 14.11 -4.81 15.00
C GLU A 193 13.56 -4.71 13.58
N LEU A 194 13.42 -3.48 13.05
CA LEU A 194 12.94 -3.23 11.71
C LEU A 194 13.92 -3.80 10.67
N ASP A 195 13.40 -4.57 9.71
CA ASP A 195 14.20 -5.01 8.57
C ASP A 195 14.68 -3.80 7.76
N PRO A 196 15.97 -3.73 7.37
CA PRO A 196 16.51 -2.57 6.67
C PRO A 196 15.90 -2.35 5.27
N SER A 197 15.20 -3.34 4.70
CA SER A 197 14.49 -3.19 3.43
C SER A 197 13.07 -2.65 3.66
N ILE A 198 12.85 -1.39 3.28
CA ILE A 198 11.56 -0.71 3.45
C ILE A 198 11.16 0.06 2.20
N ALA A 199 9.92 0.55 2.17
CA ALA A 199 9.53 1.68 1.32
C ALA A 199 8.70 2.66 2.13
N VAL A 200 9.12 3.93 2.12
CA VAL A 200 8.41 5.04 2.76
C VAL A 200 7.43 5.64 1.77
N GLY A 201 6.21 5.94 2.20
CA GLY A 201 5.16 6.49 1.36
C GLY A 201 4.76 7.91 1.76
N PHE A 202 4.47 8.75 0.76
CA PHE A 202 3.90 10.09 0.95
C PHE A 202 2.77 10.33 -0.04
N PHE A 203 1.75 11.07 0.38
CA PHE A 203 0.63 11.50 -0.44
C PHE A 203 0.58 13.02 -0.53
N CYS A 204 0.56 13.54 -1.76
CA CYS A 204 0.42 14.96 -2.03
C CYS A 204 -0.80 15.17 -2.94
N GLY A 205 -1.92 15.59 -2.36
CA GLY A 205 -3.18 15.79 -3.07
C GLY A 205 -3.11 16.94 -4.07
N THR A 206 -2.29 17.94 -3.77
CA THR A 206 -2.06 19.15 -4.56
C THR A 206 -0.57 19.41 -4.77
N GLU A 207 -0.26 20.33 -5.70
CA GLU A 207 1.12 20.79 -5.90
C GLU A 207 1.66 21.50 -4.65
N ASP A 208 0.80 22.20 -3.90
CA ASP A 208 1.17 22.85 -2.64
C ASP A 208 1.55 21.84 -1.56
N ASP A 209 0.82 20.72 -1.45
CA ASP A 209 1.19 19.63 -0.54
C ASP A 209 2.57 19.07 -0.87
N PHE A 210 2.90 18.96 -2.17
CA PHE A 210 4.23 18.51 -2.61
C PHE A 210 5.32 19.54 -2.33
N ASN A 211 5.03 20.83 -2.51
CA ASN A 211 5.96 21.91 -2.17
C ASN A 211 6.23 21.96 -0.66
N ASP A 212 5.20 21.78 0.16
CA ASP A 212 5.34 21.69 1.62
C ASP A 212 6.18 20.47 2.03
N TRP A 213 5.92 19.30 1.44
CA TRP A 213 6.73 18.09 1.64
C TRP A 213 8.21 18.35 1.28
N CYS A 214 8.48 19.01 0.14
CA CYS A 214 9.84 19.37 -0.27
C CYS A 214 10.55 20.26 0.76
N GLN A 215 9.83 21.21 1.36
CA GLN A 215 10.37 22.09 2.41
C GLN A 215 10.68 21.31 3.69
N GLN A 216 9.80 20.41 4.10
CA GLN A 216 10.02 19.55 5.26
C GLN A 216 11.24 18.65 5.07
N VAL A 217 11.39 17.99 3.91
CA VAL A 217 12.57 17.17 3.60
C VAL A 217 13.85 17.99 3.64
N LYS A 218 13.88 19.18 3.03
CA LYS A 218 15.06 20.07 3.07
C LYS A 218 15.43 20.48 4.50
N LYS A 219 14.43 20.71 5.36
CA LYS A 219 14.65 21.01 6.78
C LYS A 219 15.26 19.82 7.52
N LEU A 220 14.85 18.59 7.21
CA LEU A 220 15.44 17.37 7.78
C LEU A 220 16.90 17.19 7.40
N SER A 221 17.29 17.50 6.17
CA SER A 221 18.70 17.44 5.74
C SER A 221 19.62 18.40 6.49
N LEU A 222 19.07 19.42 7.16
CA LEU A 222 19.80 20.43 7.93
C LEU A 222 19.84 20.14 9.44
N LEU A 223 19.08 19.16 9.92
CA LEU A 223 19.04 18.78 11.33
C LEU A 223 20.33 18.03 11.71
N GLY A 224 21.14 18.63 12.59
CA GLY A 224 22.37 18.02 13.09
C GLY A 224 22.09 16.73 13.87
N GLY A 225 22.80 15.65 13.53
CA GLY A 225 22.74 14.36 14.22
C GLY A 225 21.91 13.28 13.53
N ALA A 226 21.16 13.61 12.47
CA ALA A 226 20.41 12.64 11.66
C ALA A 226 21.03 12.52 10.26
N LEU A 227 21.12 11.30 9.73
CA LEU A 227 21.53 11.09 8.34
C LEU A 227 20.31 11.07 7.42
N PRO A 228 20.32 11.78 6.27
CA PRO A 228 19.23 11.71 5.31
C PRO A 228 19.13 10.29 4.73
N MET A 229 17.90 9.77 4.62
CA MET A 229 17.66 8.46 4.01
C MET A 229 17.60 8.52 2.48
N PHE A 230 17.26 9.69 1.94
CA PHE A 230 17.19 9.98 0.51
C PHE A 230 17.48 11.46 0.27
N GLU A 231 17.87 11.79 -0.95
CA GLU A 231 18.17 13.14 -1.39
C GLU A 231 17.03 13.71 -2.24
N LEU A 232 16.83 15.03 -2.16
CA LEU A 232 15.85 15.75 -2.96
C LEU A 232 16.59 16.68 -3.92
N VAL A 233 16.44 16.46 -5.22
CA VAL A 233 17.12 17.22 -6.28
C VAL A 233 16.13 17.86 -7.23
N GLU A 234 16.48 19.01 -7.80
CA GLU A 234 15.62 19.71 -8.77
C GLU A 234 15.58 18.97 -10.10
N ARG A 235 16.75 18.59 -10.60
CA ARG A 235 16.95 17.89 -11.87
C ARG A 235 17.88 16.71 -11.67
N GLN A 236 17.66 15.65 -12.45
CA GLN A 236 18.59 14.53 -12.46
C GLN A 236 19.98 14.99 -12.95
N PRO A 237 21.07 14.63 -12.26
CA PRO A 237 22.42 14.92 -12.73
C PRO A 237 22.66 14.27 -14.10
N SER A 238 23.15 15.06 -15.06
CA SER A 238 23.31 14.63 -16.47
C SER A 238 24.21 13.40 -16.67
N HIS A 239 25.09 13.06 -15.71
CA HIS A 239 25.96 11.89 -15.77
C HIS A 239 25.29 10.58 -15.29
N LEU A 240 24.10 10.67 -14.68
CA LEU A 240 23.29 9.51 -14.25
C LEU A 240 22.10 9.25 -15.17
N ALA A 241 21.81 10.17 -16.11
CA ALA A 241 20.83 9.99 -17.16
C ALA A 241 21.35 8.98 -18.20
N CYS A 242 21.45 7.70 -17.83
CA CYS A 242 21.67 6.62 -18.78
C CYS A 242 20.30 6.24 -19.37
N PRO A 243 20.03 6.51 -20.67
CA PRO A 243 18.71 6.27 -21.26
C PRO A 243 18.31 4.79 -21.24
N ASP A 244 19.29 3.88 -21.19
CA ASP A 244 19.07 2.44 -21.39
C ASP A 244 18.70 1.69 -20.10
N VAL A 245 18.90 2.27 -18.91
CA VAL A 245 18.51 1.63 -17.63
C VAL A 245 17.09 2.00 -17.21
N LEU A 246 16.60 3.17 -17.63
CA LEU A 246 15.25 3.65 -17.32
C LEU A 246 14.16 3.12 -18.26
N ASN A 247 14.54 2.49 -19.38
CA ASN A 247 13.60 2.03 -20.41
C ASN A 247 13.37 0.51 -20.46
N LEU A 248 13.90 -0.25 -19.49
CA LEU A 248 13.73 -1.71 -19.40
C LEU A 248 12.37 -2.17 -18.83
N SER A 249 11.31 -1.37 -18.92
CA SER A 249 9.98 -1.76 -18.38
C SER A 249 8.79 -1.55 -19.31
N LEU A 250 9.00 -1.20 -20.57
CA LEU A 250 7.94 -1.17 -21.58
C LEU A 250 8.29 -2.12 -22.74
N GLY A 251 8.43 -3.41 -22.41
CA GLY A 251 8.16 -4.44 -23.41
C GLY A 251 6.66 -4.42 -23.76
N PRO A 252 6.27 -4.61 -25.03
CA PRO A 252 4.87 -4.64 -25.41
C PRO A 252 4.18 -5.78 -24.65
N VAL A 253 3.15 -5.46 -23.86
CA VAL A 253 2.30 -6.45 -23.20
C VAL A 253 1.46 -7.13 -24.28
N PRO A 254 1.64 -8.42 -24.59
CA PRO A 254 0.81 -9.09 -25.57
C PRO A 254 -0.32 -9.80 -24.84
N VAL A 255 -1.38 -9.07 -24.48
CA VAL A 255 -2.76 -9.57 -24.50
C VAL A 255 -3.69 -8.42 -24.13
N ALA A 256 -4.63 -8.13 -25.03
CA ALA A 256 -5.75 -7.25 -24.77
C ALA A 256 -6.50 -7.74 -23.52
N PHE A 257 -6.47 -6.94 -22.46
CA PHE A 257 -7.34 -7.14 -21.31
C PHE A 257 -8.59 -6.28 -21.52
N ASP A 258 -9.69 -6.92 -21.90
CA ASP A 258 -10.98 -6.27 -22.02
C ASP A 258 -11.63 -6.12 -20.63
N LEU A 259 -11.39 -4.97 -20.00
CA LEU A 259 -12.06 -4.56 -18.75
C LEU A 259 -13.57 -4.35 -18.92
N SER A 260 -14.11 -4.37 -20.16
CA SER A 260 -15.54 -4.19 -20.43
C SER A 260 -16.40 -5.36 -19.90
N ARG A 261 -15.79 -6.51 -19.56
CA ARG A 261 -16.49 -7.62 -18.88
C ARG A 261 -16.71 -7.40 -17.38
N CYS A 262 -16.15 -6.34 -16.79
CA CYS A 262 -16.42 -5.97 -15.39
C CYS A 262 -17.60 -4.98 -15.25
N ALA A 263 -18.19 -4.51 -16.36
CA ALA A 263 -19.46 -3.81 -16.31
C ALA A 263 -20.59 -4.84 -16.29
N ALA A 264 -21.28 -4.97 -15.15
CA ALA A 264 -22.51 -5.75 -15.08
C ALA A 264 -23.49 -5.25 -16.18
N PRO A 265 -24.11 -6.15 -16.98
CA PRO A 265 -25.11 -5.71 -17.95
C PRO A 265 -26.31 -5.13 -17.19
N ARG A 266 -26.59 -3.83 -17.39
CA ARG A 266 -27.90 -3.25 -17.06
C ARG A 266 -28.93 -3.92 -17.95
N GLN A 267 -29.65 -4.91 -17.43
CA GLN A 267 -30.85 -5.40 -18.10
C GLN A 267 -32.05 -4.48 -17.77
N PRO A 268 -32.88 -4.14 -18.77
CA PRO A 268 -34.05 -3.30 -18.56
C PRO A 268 -35.13 -4.05 -17.76
N LEU A 269 -35.77 -3.32 -16.85
CA LEU A 269 -36.91 -3.73 -16.05
C LEU A 269 -38.07 -4.18 -16.96
N VAL A 270 -38.39 -5.48 -16.98
CA VAL A 270 -39.63 -5.99 -17.58
C VAL A 270 -40.56 -6.44 -16.46
N SER A 271 -41.65 -5.69 -16.32
CA SER A 271 -42.82 -6.02 -15.52
C SER A 271 -43.53 -7.27 -16.03
N GLY A 272 -43.81 -8.24 -15.16
CA GLY A 272 -44.58 -9.43 -15.52
C GLY A 272 -45.08 -10.22 -14.32
N THR A 273 -46.38 -10.09 -14.08
CA THR A 273 -47.33 -10.75 -13.17
C THR A 273 -47.09 -12.20 -12.73
N ARG A 274 -47.54 -12.45 -11.49
CA ARG A 274 -47.80 -13.71 -10.75
C ARG A 274 -48.31 -14.87 -11.61
N ASP A 275 -47.91 -16.10 -11.24
CA ASP A 275 -48.88 -17.15 -10.90
C ASP A 275 -48.27 -18.25 -10.00
N ALA A 276 -49.13 -18.77 -9.13
CA ALA A 276 -48.85 -19.72 -8.07
C ALA A 276 -49.10 -21.17 -8.53
N ALA A 277 -48.21 -22.10 -8.16
CA ALA A 277 -48.52 -23.52 -8.05
C ALA A 277 -47.58 -24.17 -7.04
N GLY A 278 -48.16 -24.80 -6.02
CA GLY A 278 -47.44 -25.45 -4.93
C GLY A 278 -46.89 -26.83 -5.29
N ALA A 279 -45.81 -27.21 -4.62
CA ALA A 279 -45.42 -28.59 -4.46
C ALA A 279 -44.70 -28.75 -3.11
N ALA A 280 -45.25 -29.61 -2.27
CA ALA A 280 -44.82 -29.87 -0.90
C ALA A 280 -43.52 -30.69 -0.84
N LEU A 281 -42.66 -30.35 0.12
CA LEU A 281 -41.45 -31.08 0.52
C LEU A 281 -41.81 -32.33 1.36
N PRO A 282 -41.19 -33.51 1.12
CA PRO A 282 -41.21 -34.61 2.07
C PRO A 282 -40.07 -34.50 3.11
N PRO A 283 -40.23 -35.04 4.34
CA PRO A 283 -39.31 -34.87 5.46
C PRO A 283 -38.11 -35.84 5.40
N PRO A 284 -36.99 -35.53 6.09
CA PRO A 284 -35.81 -36.40 6.11
C PRO A 284 -35.93 -37.56 7.11
N THR A 285 -35.58 -38.76 6.64
CA THR A 285 -35.55 -40.02 7.39
C THR A 285 -34.34 -40.10 8.33
N ARG A 286 -34.60 -40.44 9.61
CA ARG A 286 -33.60 -40.76 10.64
C ARG A 286 -32.80 -42.02 10.29
N LEU A 287 -31.49 -41.99 10.52
CA LEU A 287 -30.66 -43.18 10.65
C LEU A 287 -29.76 -43.09 11.89
N GLY A 288 -30.02 -43.99 12.84
CA GLY A 288 -29.02 -44.78 13.57
C GLY A 288 -28.03 -44.08 14.49
N GLN A 289 -28.37 -44.06 15.78
CA GLN A 289 -27.45 -43.82 16.89
C GLN A 289 -26.40 -44.94 16.97
N HIS A 290 -25.11 -44.58 17.08
CA HIS A 290 -24.10 -45.44 17.71
C HIS A 290 -23.48 -44.72 18.91
N THR A 291 -23.46 -45.47 20.01
CA THR A 291 -23.17 -45.11 21.40
C THR A 291 -21.74 -44.66 21.66
N ARG A 292 -21.59 -43.63 22.51
CA ARG A 292 -20.32 -43.19 23.11
C ARG A 292 -19.73 -44.23 24.06
N SER A 293 -18.41 -44.40 23.97
CA SER A 293 -17.55 -44.92 25.05
C SER A 293 -16.38 -43.94 25.24
N PRO A 294 -16.03 -43.52 26.49
CA PRO A 294 -15.02 -42.49 26.72
C PRO A 294 -13.60 -43.08 26.80
N PRO A 295 -12.55 -42.38 26.32
CA PRO A 295 -11.18 -42.76 26.63
C PRO A 295 -10.77 -42.27 28.03
N ARG A 296 -10.15 -43.18 28.79
CA ARG A 296 -9.57 -42.97 30.13
C ARG A 296 -8.36 -42.01 30.10
N PRO A 297 -8.06 -41.33 31.22
CA PRO A 297 -6.88 -40.49 31.36
C PRO A 297 -5.61 -41.34 31.51
N SER A 298 -4.59 -41.10 30.68
CA SER A 298 -3.27 -41.71 30.85
C SER A 298 -2.38 -40.81 31.72
N ARG A 299 -2.00 -41.39 32.86
CA ARG A 299 -1.05 -40.96 33.90
C ARG A 299 0.23 -40.27 33.40
N ALA A 300 0.62 -39.23 34.13
CA ALA A 300 2.00 -38.75 34.20
C ALA A 300 2.92 -39.74 34.95
N PRO A 301 4.19 -39.91 34.54
CA PRO A 301 5.24 -40.53 35.35
C PRO A 301 5.94 -39.52 36.30
N PRO A 302 6.71 -39.98 37.30
CA PRO A 302 6.67 -39.45 38.66
C PRO A 302 7.69 -38.35 38.98
N VAL A 303 7.31 -37.53 39.97
CA VAL A 303 8.19 -36.61 40.72
C VAL A 303 9.15 -37.44 41.59
N ALA A 304 10.46 -37.21 41.44
CA ALA A 304 11.49 -37.73 42.33
C ALA A 304 11.64 -36.82 43.58
N PRO A 305 12.02 -37.39 44.75
CA PRO A 305 11.97 -36.70 46.03
C PRO A 305 13.13 -35.72 46.22
N GLY A 306 12.85 -34.67 46.99
CA GLY A 306 13.78 -33.61 47.32
C GLY A 306 14.99 -34.06 48.15
N ARG A 307 16.06 -33.27 48.03
CA ARG A 307 17.09 -33.16 49.06
C ARG A 307 17.02 -31.74 49.62
N GLU A 308 16.62 -31.67 50.89
CA GLU A 308 16.75 -30.49 51.73
C GLU A 308 18.23 -30.18 52.00
N SER A 309 18.60 -28.91 51.96
CA SER A 309 19.58 -28.34 52.90
C SER A 309 19.32 -26.85 53.13
N ARG A 310 18.51 -26.58 54.16
CA ARG A 310 18.70 -25.58 55.23
C ARG A 310 19.40 -24.24 54.92
N THR A 311 18.56 -23.20 54.91
CA THR A 311 18.56 -21.97 55.78
C THR A 311 19.86 -21.17 55.98
N ARG A 312 19.96 -19.92 55.45
CA ARG A 312 19.56 -18.58 55.99
C ARG A 312 20.79 -17.81 56.58
N PRO A 313 20.75 -16.48 56.82
CA PRO A 313 20.29 -15.35 55.98
C PRO A 313 21.20 -14.09 56.06
N GLY A 314 20.97 -13.11 55.17
CA GLY A 314 21.08 -11.67 55.45
C GLY A 314 22.43 -10.98 55.20
N PHE A 315 22.41 -9.91 54.39
CA PHE A 315 22.61 -8.55 54.91
C PHE A 315 22.19 -7.49 53.86
N LEU A 316 21.37 -6.56 54.33
CA LEU A 316 21.03 -5.28 53.72
C LEU A 316 22.22 -4.33 53.92
N ALA A 317 22.56 -3.50 52.93
CA ALA A 317 23.31 -2.27 53.17
C ALA A 317 22.88 -1.20 52.17
N ASP A 318 22.01 -0.32 52.65
CA ASP A 318 21.96 1.11 52.29
C ASP A 318 23.27 1.81 52.70
N VAL A 319 23.45 3.04 52.20
CA VAL A 319 24.49 4.09 52.43
C VAL A 319 25.20 4.40 51.09
N ALA A 320 25.17 5.60 50.50
CA ALA A 320 24.82 6.96 50.94
C ALA A 320 24.26 7.79 49.77
#